data_AF-A0A9W7C9J9-F1
#
_entry.id   AF-A0A9W7C9J9-F1
#
_cell.length_a   1.000
_cell.length_b   1.000
_cell.length_c   1.000
_cell.angle_alpha   90.00
_cell.angle_beta   90.00
_cell.angle_gamma   90.00
#
_symmetry.space_group_name_H-M   'P 1'
#
loop_
_entity.id
_entity.type
_entity.pdbx_description
1 polymer ?
#
loop_
_entity_poly.entity_id
_entity_poly.type
_entity_poly.pdbx_seq_one_letter_code
_entity_poly.pdbx_strand_id
1 'polypeptide(L)'
;MSSAADRKDTGRDGRLNYSNQAEHALRKELSEIAKTACKENSVALGDCARKEGILVVFKCRKEKDALNSCLNVFTNEKAFEEYKQKRALELSQK
;
A
#
# COMPACT_ATOMS: atom_id res chain seq x y z
N MET A 1 26.96 28.40 34.43
CA MET A 1 25.54 28.07 34.70
C MET A 1 24.71 28.80 33.64
N SER A 2 23.94 28.24 32.72
CA SER A 2 23.62 26.86 32.32
C SER A 2 23.16 26.97 30.86
N SER A 3 23.71 26.18 29.95
CA SER A 3 23.42 26.25 28.50
C SER A 3 22.10 25.56 28.14
N ALA A 4 21.24 26.27 27.41
CA ALA A 4 19.90 25.90 27.00
C ALA A 4 19.83 24.96 25.76
N ALA A 5 20.70 23.94 25.68
CA ALA A 5 20.87 23.16 24.44
C ALA A 5 20.33 21.71 24.47
N ASP A 6 19.71 21.25 25.56
CA ASP A 6 19.27 19.84 25.68
C ASP A 6 17.82 19.72 26.17
N ARG A 7 16.88 20.24 25.39
CA ARG A 7 15.50 19.72 25.39
C ARG A 7 15.37 18.80 24.20
N LYS A 8 15.70 17.53 24.39
CA LYS A 8 15.43 16.46 23.44
C LYS A 8 13.96 16.52 23.05
N ASP A 9 13.70 16.91 21.82
CA ASP A 9 12.39 17.08 21.21
C ASP A 9 11.71 15.71 21.06
N THR A 10 11.09 15.24 22.13
CA THR A 10 10.30 13.99 22.15
C THR A 10 8.93 14.15 21.46
N GLY A 11 8.54 15.40 21.16
CA GLY A 11 7.24 15.73 20.57
C GLY A 11 7.18 15.53 19.05
N ARG A 12 8.22 15.93 18.31
CA ARG A 12 8.29 15.79 16.86
C ARG A 12 8.43 14.33 16.46
N ASP A 13 9.30 13.59 17.13
CA ASP A 13 9.51 12.16 16.85
C ASP A 13 8.24 11.34 17.11
N GLY A 14 7.54 11.60 18.22
CA GLY A 14 6.26 10.96 18.52
C GLY A 14 5.16 11.27 17.49
N ARG A 15 5.05 12.52 17.03
CA ARG A 15 4.08 12.93 15.99
C ARG A 15 4.40 12.32 14.62
N LEU A 16 5.68 12.28 14.25
CA LEU A 16 6.14 11.65 13.02
C LEU A 16 5.83 10.14 13.04
N ASN A 17 6.11 9.46 14.16
CA ASN A 17 5.83 8.04 14.31
C ASN A 17 4.32 7.74 14.23
N TYR A 18 3.47 8.54 14.88
CA TYR A 18 2.00 8.40 14.77
C TYR A 18 1.50 8.62 13.34
N SER A 19 1.98 9.67 12.66
CA SER A 19 1.63 9.94 11.26
C SER A 19 2.05 8.80 10.33
N ASN A 20 3.26 8.28 10.51
CA ASN A 20 3.78 7.15 9.71
C ASN A 20 2.98 5.87 9.95
N GLN A 21 2.60 5.59 11.19
CA GLN A 21 1.77 4.43 11.53
C GLN A 21 0.36 4.55 10.91
N ALA A 22 -0.25 5.73 10.99
CA ALA A 22 -1.55 5.99 10.37
C ALA A 22 -1.49 5.84 8.84
N GLU A 23 -0.44 6.36 8.21
CA GLU A 23 -0.23 6.19 6.76
C GLU A 23 -0.04 4.70 6.41
N HIS A 24 0.76 3.97 7.18
CA HIS A 24 0.96 2.54 6.98
C HIS A 24 -0.34 1.73 7.10
N ALA A 25 -1.20 2.09 8.05
CA ALA A 25 -2.50 1.44 8.21
C ALA A 25 -3.40 1.67 6.99
N LEU A 26 -3.45 2.90 6.47
CA LEU A 26 -4.21 3.23 5.26
C LEU A 26 -3.65 2.50 4.03
N ARG A 27 -2.33 2.44 3.88
CA ARG A 27 -1.69 1.69 2.78
C ARG A 27 -2.00 0.20 2.87
N LYS A 28 -2.02 -0.36 4.08
CA LYS A 28 -2.40 -1.76 4.31
C LYS A 28 -3.86 -2.01 3.93
N GLU A 29 -4.77 -1.13 4.33
CA GLU A 29 -6.19 -1.24 3.98
C GLU A 29 -6.39 -1.17 2.46
N LEU A 30 -5.78 -0.18 1.79
CA LEU A 30 -5.83 -0.05 0.34
C LEU A 30 -5.23 -1.26 -0.38
N SER A 31 -4.21 -1.89 0.20
CA SER A 31 -3.62 -3.12 -0.32
C SER A 31 -4.58 -4.32 -0.23
N GLU A 32 -5.36 -4.44 0.84
CA GLU A 32 -6.37 -5.50 0.97
C GLU A 32 -7.52 -5.31 -0.04
N ILE A 33 -7.92 -4.06 -0.28
CA ILE A 33 -8.87 -3.72 -1.34
C ILE A 33 -8.31 -4.13 -2.70
N ALA A 34 -7.05 -3.78 -2.99
CA ALA A 34 -6.38 -4.13 -4.24
C ALA A 34 -6.30 -5.65 -4.45
N LYS A 35 -5.96 -6.42 -3.41
CA LYS A 35 -5.94 -7.90 -3.47
C LYS A 35 -7.30 -8.49 -3.81
N THR A 36 -8.36 -7.91 -3.26
CA THR A 36 -9.73 -8.36 -3.51
C THR A 36 -10.16 -8.02 -4.93
N ALA A 37 -9.89 -6.79 -5.38
CA ALA A 37 -10.24 -6.32 -6.72
C ALA A 37 -9.46 -7.05 -7.83
N CYS A 38 -8.18 -7.36 -7.59
CA CYS A 38 -7.29 -8.01 -8.55
C CYS A 38 -7.22 -9.55 -8.35
N LYS A 39 -8.20 -10.14 -7.68
CA LYS A 39 -8.21 -11.57 -7.35
C LYS A 39 -8.17 -12.44 -8.61
N GLU A 40 -8.92 -12.09 -9.64
CA GLU A 40 -8.95 -12.85 -10.90
C GLU A 40 -7.59 -12.87 -11.60
N ASN A 41 -6.92 -11.71 -11.68
CA ASN A 41 -5.56 -11.61 -12.22
C ASN A 41 -4.54 -12.40 -11.38
N SER A 42 -4.74 -12.43 -10.06
CA SER A 42 -3.89 -13.18 -9.13
C SER A 42 -4.07 -14.70 -9.31
N VAL A 43 -5.30 -15.15 -9.53
CA VAL A 43 -5.61 -16.55 -9.86
C VAL A 43 -4.99 -16.93 -11.20
N ALA A 44 -5.16 -16.12 -12.25
CA ALA A 44 -4.59 -16.40 -13.57
C ALA A 44 -3.05 -16.51 -13.53
N LEU A 45 -2.38 -15.61 -12.81
CA LEU A 45 -0.94 -15.70 -12.60
C LEU A 45 -0.56 -16.96 -11.79
N GLY A 46 -1.35 -17.30 -10.77
CA GLY A 46 -1.18 -18.50 -9.95
C GLY A 46 -1.31 -19.79 -10.77
N ASP A 47 -2.28 -19.86 -11.68
CA ASP A 47 -2.48 -21.01 -12.56
C ASP A 47 -1.34 -21.14 -13.57
N CYS A 48 -0.89 -20.04 -14.17
CA CYS A 48 0.29 -20.05 -15.03
C CYS A 48 1.55 -20.48 -14.27
N ALA A 49 1.76 -19.96 -13.05
CA ALA A 49 2.90 -20.31 -12.21
C ALA A 49 2.90 -21.80 -11.83
N ARG A 50 1.74 -22.39 -11.52
CA ARG A 50 1.60 -23.83 -11.24
C ARG A 50 1.94 -24.68 -12.46
N LYS A 51 1.61 -24.23 -13.67
CA LYS A 51 1.87 -24.94 -14.92
C LYS A 51 3.34 -24.85 -15.36
N GLU A 52 3.92 -23.66 -15.31
CA GLU A 52 5.26 -23.38 -15.88
C GLU A 52 6.39 -23.59 -14.85
N GLY A 53 6.07 -23.62 -13.56
CA GLY A 53 7.02 -23.87 -12.47
C GLY A 53 8.16 -22.86 -12.47
N ILE A 54 9.41 -23.36 -12.58
CA ILE A 54 10.63 -22.54 -12.56
C ILE A 54 10.65 -21.52 -13.72
N LEU A 55 9.94 -21.79 -14.82
CA LEU A 55 9.93 -20.92 -16.00
C LEU A 55 8.93 -19.75 -15.89
N VAL A 56 8.23 -19.58 -14.76
CA VAL A 56 7.20 -18.55 -14.53
C VAL A 56 7.63 -17.13 -14.94
N VAL A 57 8.88 -16.74 -14.65
CA VAL A 57 9.39 -15.38 -14.93
C VAL A 57 9.50 -15.09 -16.43
N PHE A 58 9.62 -16.14 -17.25
CA PHE A 58 9.71 -16.04 -18.70
C PHE A 58 8.36 -16.29 -19.36
N LYS A 59 7.60 -17.25 -18.85
CA LYS A 59 6.38 -17.77 -19.51
C LYS A 59 5.09 -17.08 -19.07
N CYS A 60 5.03 -16.59 -17.84
CA CYS A 60 3.83 -15.95 -17.27
C CYS A 60 3.92 -14.41 -17.25
N ARG A 61 4.71 -13.82 -18.16
CA ARG A 61 4.90 -12.37 -18.19
C ARG A 61 3.60 -11.62 -18.45
N LYS A 62 2.75 -12.17 -19.33
CA LYS A 62 1.46 -11.56 -19.68
C LYS A 62 0.53 -11.47 -18.47
N GLU A 63 0.38 -12.55 -17.72
CA GLU A 63 -0.45 -12.64 -16.53
C GLU A 63 0.13 -11.77 -15.40
N LYS A 64 1.46 -11.74 -15.27
CA LYS A 64 2.16 -10.85 -14.35
C LYS A 64 1.92 -9.38 -14.68
N ASP A 65 1.98 -9.01 -15.95
CA ASP A 65 1.76 -7.63 -16.39
C ASP A 65 0.29 -7.22 -16.20
N ALA A 66 -0.67 -8.12 -16.46
CA ALA A 66 -2.08 -7.88 -16.17
C ALA A 66 -2.35 -7.65 -14.67
N LEU A 67 -1.75 -8.48 -13.80
CA LEU A 67 -1.84 -8.29 -12.36
C LEU A 67 -1.21 -6.97 -11.92
N ASN A 68 -0.02 -6.64 -12.44
CA ASN A 68 0.66 -5.39 -12.12
C ASN A 68 -0.15 -4.18 -12.56
N SER A 69 -0.72 -4.19 -13.77
CA SER A 69 -1.59 -3.11 -14.25
C SER A 69 -2.82 -2.94 -13.36
N CYS A 70 -3.43 -4.03 -12.90
CA CYS A 70 -4.56 -3.97 -11.97
C CYS A 70 -4.15 -3.36 -10.62
N LEU A 71 -3.05 -3.85 -10.02
CA LEU A 71 -2.57 -3.35 -8.73
C LEU A 71 -2.15 -1.88 -8.80
N ASN A 72 -1.56 -1.44 -9.92
CA ASN A 72 -1.08 -0.08 -10.10
C ASN A 72 -2.19 0.97 -9.93
N VAL A 73 -3.45 0.62 -10.26
CA VAL A 73 -4.62 1.49 -10.05
C VAL A 73 -4.81 1.86 -8.57
N PHE A 74 -4.42 0.96 -7.66
CA PHE A 74 -4.56 1.14 -6.20
C PHE A 74 -3.26 1.56 -5.52
N THR A 75 -2.10 1.19 -6.07
CA THR A 75 -0.80 1.43 -5.41
C THR A 75 -0.09 2.69 -5.89
N ASN A 76 -0.69 3.49 -6.79
CA ASN A 76 -0.12 4.77 -7.19
C ASN A 76 -0.41 5.87 -6.15
N GLU A 77 0.45 6.88 -6.11
CA GLU A 77 0.40 7.94 -5.09
C GLU A 77 -0.90 8.75 -5.16
N LYS A 78 -1.44 8.96 -6.36
CA LYS A 78 -2.72 9.65 -6.57
C LYS A 78 -3.89 8.86 -5.96
N ALA A 79 -3.94 7.55 -6.19
CA ALA A 79 -4.97 6.68 -5.62
C ALA A 79 -4.88 6.62 -4.11
N PHE A 80 -3.66 6.65 -3.56
CA PHE A 80 -3.46 6.72 -2.12
C PHE A 80 -3.97 8.02 -1.50
N GLU A 81 -3.67 9.17 -2.12
CA GLU A 81 -4.16 10.48 -1.66
C GLU A 81 -5.69 10.59 -1.77
N GLU A 82 -6.29 10.13 -2.87
CA GLU A 82 -7.75 10.06 -3.03
C GLU A 82 -8.38 9.16 -1.96
N TYR A 83 -7.76 8.02 -1.65
CA TYR A 83 -8.23 7.11 -0.62
C TYR A 83 -8.17 7.74 0.78
N LYS A 84 -7.07 8.44 1.09
CA LYS A 84 -6.88 9.18 2.35
C LYS A 84 -7.95 10.25 2.54
N GLN A 85 -8.26 11.02 1.50
CA GLN A 85 -9.32 12.03 1.53
C GLN A 85 -10.70 11.39 1.76
N LYS A 86 -11.03 10.32 1.03
CA LYS A 86 -12.29 9.58 1.22
C LYS A 86 -12.43 9.08 2.66
N ARG A 87 -11.39 8.45 3.21
CA ARG A 87 -11.41 7.96 4.60
C ARG A 87 -11.52 9.07 5.64
N ALA A 88 -10.88 10.21 5.42
CA ALA A 88 -11.03 11.37 6.30
C ALA A 88 -12.47 11.90 6.30
N LEU A 89 -13.12 11.94 5.11
CA LEU A 89 -14.52 12.33 4.99
C LEU A 89 -15.47 11.33 5.67
N GLU A 90 -15.26 10.02 5.47
CA GLU A 90 -16.05 8.96 6.13
C GLU A 90 -15.97 9.03 7.66
N LEU A 91 -14.78 9.29 8.21
CA LEU A 91 -14.58 9.44 9.64
C LEU A 91 -15.21 10.73 10.20
N SER A 92 -15.32 11.79 9.40
CA SER A 92 -15.94 13.06 9.82
C SER A 92 -17.48 13.01 9.86
N GLN A 93 -18.09 12.01 9.19
CA GLN A 93 -19.54 11.82 9.12
C GLN A 93 -20.07 10.81 10.15
N LYS A 94 -19.18 10.24 10.97
CA LYS A 94 -19.50 9.32 12.06
C LYS A 94 -19.40 10.03 13.40
#